data_AF-A0A392QA35-F1
#
_entry.id   AF-A0A392QA35-F1
#
_cell.length_a   1.000
_cell.length_b   1.000
_cell.length_c   1.000
_cell.angle_alpha   90.00
_cell.angle_beta   90.00
_cell.angle_gamma   90.00
#
_symmetry.space_group_name_H-M   'P 1'
#
loop_
_entity.id
_entity.type
_entity.pdbx_description
1 polymer ?
#
loop_
_entity_poly.entity_id
_entity_poly.type
_entity_poly.pdbx_seq_one_letter_code
_entity_poly.pdbx_strand_id
1 'polypeptide(L)'
;MNMMKKSINTIFTYFKSSTPRMNPNLINLHPRRFNSTTAHNPLPSNPILDQVSEDVAVKMYNDMVALQTMDTIFYEAQRQGRISFYVTTNGEEAINIASAAALSMDDVIFPQ
;
A
#
# COMPACT_ATOMS: atom_id res chain seq x y z
N MET A 1 3.84 6.70 -18.96
CA MET A 1 5.08 6.19 -18.33
C MET A 1 5.63 7.10 -17.22
N ASN A 2 6.02 8.36 -17.52
CA ASN A 2 6.64 9.26 -16.53
C ASN A 2 5.71 9.72 -15.39
N MET A 3 4.41 9.85 -15.67
CA MET A 3 3.40 10.25 -14.68
C MET A 3 3.15 9.14 -13.63
N MET A 4 3.23 7.88 -14.05
CA MET A 4 3.08 6.69 -13.20
C MET A 4 4.26 6.55 -12.21
N LYS A 5 5.49 6.75 -12.70
CA LYS A 5 6.71 6.79 -11.85
C LYS A 5 6.66 7.93 -10.82
N LYS A 6 6.09 9.08 -11.20
CA LYS A 6 5.91 10.23 -10.31
C LYS A 6 4.90 9.94 -9.19
N SER A 7 3.80 9.27 -9.51
CA SER A 7 2.76 8.88 -8.54
C SER A 7 3.28 7.87 -7.50
N ILE A 8 4.09 6.90 -7.94
CA ILE A 8 4.73 5.91 -7.06
C ILE A 8 5.66 6.62 -6.05
N ASN A 9 6.49 7.56 -6.51
CA ASN A 9 7.41 8.29 -5.63
C ASN A 9 6.69 9.18 -4.59
N THR A 10 5.52 9.73 -4.94
CA THR A 10 4.72 10.54 -4.01
C THR A 10 4.15 9.70 -2.86
N ILE A 11 3.63 8.50 -3.16
CA ILE A 11 3.08 7.57 -2.16
C ILE A 11 4.19 7.08 -1.19
N PHE A 12 5.36 6.71 -1.73
CA PHE A 12 6.50 6.30 -0.91
C PHE A 12 7.05 7.42 0.00
N THR A 13 6.99 8.67 -0.45
CA THR A 13 7.46 9.82 0.35
C THR A 13 6.52 10.10 1.52
N TYR A 14 5.20 10.01 1.28
CA TYR A 14 4.18 10.17 2.33
C TYR A 14 4.31 9.10 3.42
N PHE A 15 4.58 7.85 3.04
CA PHE A 15 4.82 6.75 3.98
C PHE A 15 6.01 7.02 4.93
N LYS A 16 7.05 7.70 4.44
CA LYS A 16 8.25 8.00 5.23
C LYS A 16 8.06 9.17 6.21
N SER A 17 7.17 10.12 5.91
CA SER A 17 6.93 11.29 6.77
C SER A 17 5.96 11.02 7.93
N SER A 18 5.17 9.93 7.86
CA SER A 18 4.14 9.61 8.85
C SER A 18 4.60 8.70 9.99
N THR A 19 5.91 8.40 10.08
CA THR A 19 6.44 7.61 11.20
C THR A 19 6.48 8.46 12.48
N PRO A 20 5.84 8.02 13.59
CA PRO A 20 5.94 8.70 14.88
C PRO A 20 7.40 8.78 15.34
N ARG A 21 7.78 9.83 16.10
CA ARG A 21 9.07 9.87 16.80
C ARG A 21 9.16 8.65 17.72
N MET A 22 10.02 7.68 17.37
CA MET A 22 10.14 6.42 18.10
C MET A 22 10.66 6.61 19.52
N ASN A 23 10.03 5.91 20.47
CA ASN A 23 10.54 5.74 21.83
C ASN A 23 11.88 4.97 21.78
N PRO A 24 12.97 5.48 22.40
CA PRO A 24 14.29 4.86 22.34
C PRO A 24 14.37 3.46 22.98
N ASN A 25 13.34 3.00 23.70
CA ASN A 25 13.28 1.63 24.22
C ASN A 25 12.73 0.60 23.22
N LEU A 26 12.28 1.01 22.03
CA LEU A 26 11.77 0.11 20.97
C LEU A 26 12.85 -0.34 19.97
N ILE A 27 14.12 -0.05 20.24
CA ILE A 27 15.24 -0.29 19.31
C ILE A 27 15.56 -1.80 19.17
N ASN A 28 15.14 -2.64 20.12
CA ASN A 28 15.35 -4.10 20.12
C ASN A 28 14.08 -4.89 19.70
N LEU A 29 13.30 -4.37 18.76
CA LEU A 29 12.21 -5.14 18.14
C LEU A 29 12.78 -6.11 17.09
N HIS A 30 12.05 -7.20 16.82
CA HIS A 30 12.37 -8.12 15.71
C HIS A 30 12.64 -7.32 14.43
N PRO A 31 13.69 -7.66 13.65
CA PRO A 31 14.09 -6.87 12.49
C PRO A 31 12.93 -6.78 11.49
N ARG A 32 12.46 -5.54 11.24
CA ARG A 32 11.49 -5.25 10.19
C ARG A 32 12.16 -5.51 8.85
N ARG A 33 11.61 -6.42 8.03
CA ARG A 33 12.02 -6.57 6.63
C ARG A 33 11.61 -5.32 5.84
N PHE A 34 12.46 -4.30 5.87
CA PHE A 34 12.35 -3.15 4.99
C PHE A 34 13.08 -3.45 3.69
N ASN A 35 12.34 -3.90 2.68
CA ASN A 35 12.85 -3.93 1.31
C ASN A 35 12.65 -2.53 0.73
N SER A 36 13.48 -1.57 1.15
CA SER A 36 13.34 -0.17 0.73
C SER A 36 13.77 0.01 -0.72
N THR A 37 12.79 0.06 -1.62
CA THR A 37 12.96 0.62 -2.97
C THR A 37 13.14 2.12 -2.84
N THR A 38 14.40 2.56 -2.67
CA THR A 38 14.70 3.99 -2.74
C THR A 38 14.54 4.43 -4.20
N ALA A 39 13.81 5.52 -4.45
CA ALA A 39 13.44 6.05 -5.76
C ALA A 39 14.58 6.24 -6.79
N HIS A 40 15.84 6.11 -6.37
CA HIS A 40 17.05 6.32 -7.17
C HIS A 40 17.89 5.07 -7.45
N ASN A 41 17.60 3.93 -6.81
CA ASN A 41 18.36 2.71 -7.09
C ASN A 41 17.48 1.69 -7.81
N PRO A 42 17.95 1.12 -8.94
CA PRO A 42 17.27 -0.03 -9.54
C PRO A 42 17.15 -1.13 -8.49
N LEU A 43 16.06 -1.90 -8.58
CA LEU A 43 15.83 -3.05 -7.72
C LEU A 43 17.11 -3.90 -7.76
N PRO A 44 17.74 -4.23 -6.61
CA PRO A 44 18.80 -5.21 -6.63
C PRO A 44 18.25 -6.44 -7.32
N SER A 45 19.04 -7.13 -8.15
CA SER A 45 18.64 -8.38 -8.80
C SER A 45 18.20 -9.34 -7.70
N ASN A 46 16.90 -9.37 -7.45
CA ASN A 46 16.32 -10.00 -6.30
C ASN A 46 15.37 -11.07 -6.85
N PRO A 47 15.66 -12.36 -6.64
CA PRO A 47 14.87 -13.46 -7.20
C PRO A 47 13.40 -13.45 -6.76
N ILE A 48 13.00 -12.57 -5.82
CA ILE A 48 11.62 -12.36 -5.36
C ILE A 48 10.80 -11.54 -6.37
N LEU A 49 11.42 -10.63 -7.13
CA LEU A 49 10.70 -9.78 -8.10
C LEU A 49 10.39 -10.52 -9.41
N ASP A 50 11.19 -11.53 -9.75
CA ASP A 50 10.96 -12.38 -10.93
C ASP A 50 9.77 -13.34 -10.75
N GLN A 51 9.15 -13.37 -9.56
CA GLN A 51 8.05 -14.29 -9.22
C GLN A 51 6.66 -13.71 -9.49
N VAL A 52 6.54 -12.41 -9.78
CA VAL A 52 5.25 -11.75 -10.02
C VAL A 52 5.11 -11.46 -11.52
N SER A 53 4.04 -11.98 -12.14
CA SER A 53 3.74 -11.68 -13.54
C SER A 53 3.33 -10.22 -13.73
N GLU A 54 3.60 -9.67 -14.92
CA GLU A 54 3.22 -8.29 -15.27
C GLU A 54 1.71 -8.06 -15.08
N ASP A 55 0.88 -9.02 -15.48
CA ASP A 55 -0.57 -8.94 -15.34
C ASP A 55 -1.02 -8.80 -13.88
N VAL A 56 -0.40 -9.56 -12.97
CA VAL A 56 -0.68 -9.49 -11.54
C VAL A 56 -0.24 -8.14 -10.98
N ALA A 57 0.95 -7.66 -11.37
CA ALA A 57 1.44 -6.36 -10.92
C ALA A 57 0.55 -5.20 -11.40
N VAL A 58 0.10 -5.23 -12.66
CA VAL A 58 -0.83 -4.23 -13.22
C VAL A 58 -2.18 -4.29 -12.50
N LYS A 59 -2.70 -5.51 -12.25
CA LYS A 59 -3.94 -5.69 -11.50
C LYS A 59 -3.83 -5.09 -10.09
N MET A 60 -2.77 -5.42 -9.35
CA MET A 60 -2.55 -4.89 -8.00
C MET A 60 -2.47 -3.35 -8.00
N TYR A 61 -1.81 -2.76 -9.00
CA TYR A 61 -1.75 -1.31 -9.13
C TYR A 61 -3.12 -0.69 -9.37
N ASN A 62 -3.92 -1.26 -10.29
CA ASN A 62 -5.27 -0.79 -10.55
C ASN A 62 -6.16 -0.90 -9.31
N ASP A 63 -6.06 -2.00 -8.57
CA ASP A 63 -6.83 -2.22 -7.35
C ASP A 63 -6.47 -1.19 -6.26
N MET A 64 -5.18 -0.84 -6.09
CA MET A 64 -4.75 0.21 -5.16
C MET A 64 -5.31 1.59 -5.56
N VAL A 65 -5.24 1.95 -6.84
CA VAL A 65 -5.77 3.25 -7.33
C VAL A 65 -7.29 3.30 -7.19
N ALA A 66 -7.98 2.20 -7.46
CA ALA A 66 -9.42 2.09 -7.29
C ALA A 66 -9.81 2.30 -5.82
N LEU A 67 -9.12 1.63 -4.88
CA LEU A 67 -9.35 1.79 -3.45
C LEU A 67 -9.17 3.25 -2.99
N GLN A 68 -8.08 3.90 -3.41
CA GLN A 68 -7.84 5.31 -3.09
C GLN A 68 -8.93 6.25 -3.66
N THR A 69 -9.45 5.92 -4.85
CA THR A 69 -10.55 6.68 -5.47
C THR A 69 -11.84 6.51 -4.68
N MET A 70 -12.16 5.27 -4.27
CA MET A 70 -13.33 4.97 -3.43
C MET A 70 -13.24 5.69 -2.08
N ASP A 71 -12.07 5.68 -1.44
CA ASP A 71 -11.83 6.39 -0.18
C ASP A 71 -12.13 7.88 -0.29
N THR A 72 -11.70 8.51 -1.39
CA THR A 72 -11.97 9.93 -1.63
C THR A 72 -13.47 10.20 -1.79
N ILE A 73 -14.17 9.39 -2.59
CA ILE A 73 -15.60 9.57 -2.86
C ILE A 73 -16.43 9.38 -1.59
N PHE A 74 -16.18 8.30 -0.84
CA PHE A 74 -16.96 7.99 0.35
C PHE A 74 -16.64 8.90 1.53
N TYR A 75 -15.40 9.35 1.65
CA TYR A 75 -15.04 10.38 2.61
C TYR A 75 -15.85 11.67 2.38
N GLU A 76 -15.95 12.14 1.13
CA GLU A 76 -16.75 13.32 0.81
C GLU A 76 -18.27 13.06 0.96
N ALA A 77 -18.75 11.86 0.62
CA ALA A 77 -20.13 11.48 0.85
C ALA A 77 -20.50 11.51 2.35
N GLN A 78 -19.58 11.06 3.22
CA GLN A 78 -19.74 11.13 4.66
C GLN A 78 -19.80 12.59 5.13
N ARG A 79 -18.90 13.45 4.66
CA ARG A 79 -18.87 14.88 5.02
C ARG A 79 -20.13 15.63 4.58
N GLN A 80 -20.79 15.15 3.54
CA GLN A 80 -22.08 15.69 3.06
C GLN A 80 -23.29 15.06 3.74
N GLY A 81 -23.11 14.13 4.69
CA GLY A 81 -24.20 13.44 5.38
C GLY A 81 -24.97 12.46 4.49
N ARG A 82 -24.41 12.07 3.33
CA ARG A 82 -25.03 11.07 2.44
C ARG A 82 -24.83 9.64 2.96
N ILE A 83 -23.79 9.42 3.76
CA ILE A 83 -23.54 8.19 4.54
C ILE A 83 -23.17 8.57 5.97
N SER A 84 -23.52 7.71 6.94
CA SER A 84 -23.32 8.00 8.36
C SER A 84 -21.87 7.83 8.84
N PHE A 85 -21.15 6.84 8.30
CA PHE A 85 -19.81 6.50 8.74
C PHE A 85 -18.98 5.88 7.61
N TYR A 86 -17.70 6.25 7.53
CA TYR A 86 -16.71 5.67 6.62
C TYR A 86 -15.31 5.80 7.24
N VAL A 87 -14.44 4.83 6.98
CA VAL A 87 -13.02 4.84 7.40
C VAL A 87 -12.15 4.64 6.17
N THR A 88 -11.21 5.55 5.95
CA THR A 88 -10.28 5.49 4.82
C THR A 88 -9.11 4.57 5.12
N THR A 89 -8.57 3.94 4.08
CA THR A 89 -7.42 3.03 4.12
C THR A 89 -6.12 3.67 3.64
N ASN A 90 -6.04 5.00 3.66
CA ASN A 90 -4.90 5.78 3.17
C ASN A 90 -3.56 5.31 3.78
N GLY A 91 -2.66 4.82 2.93
CA GLY A 91 -1.34 4.31 3.34
C GLY A 91 -1.31 2.82 3.70
N GLU A 92 -2.45 2.12 3.63
CA GLU A 92 -2.60 0.68 3.88
C GLU A 92 -3.05 -0.09 2.62
N GLU A 93 -3.12 0.55 1.47
CA GLU A 93 -3.63 -0.04 0.22
C GLU A 93 -2.73 -1.21 -0.22
N ALA A 94 -1.41 -1.00 -0.17
CA ALA A 94 -0.44 -2.00 -0.61
C ALA A 94 -0.47 -3.26 0.27
N ILE A 95 -0.64 -3.13 1.59
CA ILE A 95 -0.70 -4.30 2.48
C ILE A 95 -1.99 -5.08 2.27
N ASN A 96 -3.12 -4.38 2.06
CA ASN A 96 -4.42 -5.01 1.83
C ASN A 96 -4.46 -5.75 0.49
N ILE A 97 -4.00 -5.11 -0.58
CA ILE A 97 -4.00 -5.72 -1.92
C ILE A 97 -2.94 -6.82 -2.06
N ALA A 98 -1.72 -6.63 -1.54
CA ALA A 98 -0.66 -7.62 -1.67
C ALA A 98 -0.92 -8.88 -0.83
N SER A 99 -1.48 -8.72 0.38
CA SER A 99 -1.86 -9.88 1.19
C SER A 99 -2.96 -10.68 0.52
N ALA A 100 -4.00 -10.03 -0.01
CA ALA A 100 -5.06 -10.70 -0.76
C ALA A 100 -4.56 -11.39 -2.03
N ALA A 101 -3.64 -10.75 -2.77
CA ALA A 101 -3.06 -11.32 -4.00
C ALA A 101 -2.18 -12.56 -3.76
N ALA A 102 -1.67 -12.74 -2.53
CA ALA A 102 -0.87 -13.89 -2.15
C ALA A 102 -1.72 -15.10 -1.70
N LEU A 103 -3.03 -14.90 -1.48
CA LEU A 103 -3.96 -15.96 -1.06
C LEU A 103 -4.60 -16.65 -2.26
N SER A 104 -5.07 -17.87 -2.03
CA SER A 104 -5.97 -18.57 -2.94
C SER A 104 -7.40 -18.10 -2.73
N MET A 105 -8.26 -18.26 -3.74
CA MET A 105 -9.66 -17.82 -3.67
C MET A 105 -10.48 -18.53 -2.59
N ASP A 106 -10.05 -19.72 -2.16
CA ASP A 106 -10.71 -20.52 -1.11
C ASP A 106 -10.22 -20.20 0.31
N ASP A 107 -9.23 -19.32 0.45
CA ASP A 107 -8.68 -18.96 1.77
C ASP A 107 -9.66 -18.06 2.54
N VAL A 108 -9.86 -18.37 3.82
CA VAL A 108 -10.77 -17.63 4.69
C VAL A 108 -10.07 -16.42 5.30
N ILE A 109 -10.70 -15.24 5.17
CA ILE A 109 -10.18 -13.96 5.69
C ILE A 109 -11.05 -13.48 6.86
N PHE A 110 -10.42 -13.10 7.97
CA PHE A 110 -11.06 -12.45 9.11
C PHE A 110 -10.57 -10.99 9.21
N PRO A 111 -11.30 -10.03 8.63
CA PRO A 111 -10.91 -8.61 8.67
C PRO A 111 -11.18 -7.98 10.04
N GLN A 112 -10.54 -6.86 10.30
CA GLN A 112 -10.60 -6.07 11.55
C GLN A 112 -11.46 -4.81 11.38
#